data_AF-A0A2E9XG38-F1
#
_entry.id   AF-A0A2E9XG38-F1
#
_cell.length_a   1.000
_cell.length_b   1.000
_cell.length_c   1.000
_cell.angle_alpha   90.00
_cell.angle_beta   90.00
_cell.angle_gamma   90.00
#
_symmetry.space_group_name_H-M   'P 1'
#
loop_
_entity.id
_entity.type
_entity.pdbx_description
1 polymer ?
#
loop_
_entity_poly.entity_id
_entity_poly.type
_entity_poly.pdbx_seq_one_letter_code
_entity_poly.pdbx_strand_id
1 'polypeptide(L)'
;MPKLIALSTSIAVLGAISTWFHTDLLAGTYIVWIGFVAWGAYFANGANEKSLKDTVVSGVFGAIVALVALLLANNMPIGGDYNVPIWVGITVFVLVYSSQVAALSNIPTAVYGYAVMAGYSLLTGASAADLASATTANPLWAVAVSIVIGSIFGALSGRLSGALEK
;
A
#
# COMPACT_ATOMS: atom_id res chain seq x y z
N MET A 1 -24.50 -7.98 18.54
CA MET A 1 -24.68 -6.52 18.21
C MET A 1 -25.08 -6.37 16.74
N PRO A 2 -25.82 -5.32 16.28
CA PRO A 2 -26.08 -5.12 14.85
C PRO A 2 -24.78 -5.00 14.05
N LYS A 3 -24.71 -5.64 12.86
CA LYS A 3 -23.50 -5.74 12.03
C LYS A 3 -22.81 -4.40 11.78
N LEU A 4 -23.56 -3.36 11.44
CA LEU A 4 -23.00 -2.03 11.20
C LEU A 4 -22.35 -1.44 12.46
N ILE A 5 -22.97 -1.61 13.62
CA ILE A 5 -22.43 -1.10 14.89
C ILE A 5 -21.19 -1.92 15.29
N ALA A 6 -21.24 -3.25 15.16
CA ALA A 6 -20.10 -4.12 15.44
C ALA A 6 -18.87 -3.77 14.60
N LEU A 7 -19.05 -3.59 13.29
CA LEU A 7 -17.96 -3.22 12.39
C LEU A 7 -17.47 -1.81 12.68
N SER A 8 -18.37 -0.85 12.90
CA SER A 8 -18.01 0.53 13.22
C SER A 8 -17.20 0.62 14.52
N THR A 9 -17.63 -0.09 15.57
CA THR A 9 -16.90 -0.19 16.84
C THR A 9 -15.53 -0.82 16.63
N SER A 10 -15.46 -1.91 15.88
CA SER A 10 -14.19 -2.58 15.60
C SER A 10 -13.21 -1.68 14.84
N ILE A 11 -13.66 -0.98 13.79
CA ILE A 11 -12.82 -0.09 12.98
C ILE A 11 -12.42 1.13 13.82
N ALA A 12 -13.31 1.69 14.64
CA ALA A 12 -12.98 2.83 15.49
C ALA A 12 -11.85 2.50 16.48
N VAL A 13 -11.94 1.36 17.18
CA VAL A 13 -10.91 0.94 18.14
C VAL A 13 -9.58 0.67 17.45
N LEU A 14 -9.59 -0.12 16.37
CA LEU A 14 -8.36 -0.46 15.66
C LEU A 14 -7.79 0.73 14.87
N GLY A 15 -8.63 1.68 14.45
CA GLY A 15 -8.20 2.93 13.83
C GLY A 15 -7.46 3.84 14.80
N ALA A 16 -7.91 3.91 16.06
CA ALA A 16 -7.20 4.60 17.12
C ALA A 16 -5.84 3.93 17.41
N ILE A 17 -5.80 2.60 17.50
CA ILE A 17 -4.57 1.83 17.70
C ILE A 17 -3.60 2.01 16.52
N SER A 18 -4.10 1.98 15.28
CA SER A 18 -3.33 2.23 14.06
C SER A 18 -2.72 3.64 14.08
N THR A 19 -3.48 4.65 14.51
CA THR A 19 -2.95 6.01 14.66
C THR A 19 -1.85 6.09 15.71
N TRP A 20 -2.04 5.45 16.87
CA TRP A 20 -1.01 5.35 17.90
C TRP A 20 0.26 4.64 17.40
N PHE A 21 0.14 3.63 16.53
CA PHE A 21 1.30 3.02 15.89
C PHE A 21 2.06 4.02 15.03
N HIS A 22 1.35 4.90 14.31
CA HIS A 22 1.97 5.90 13.44
C HIS A 22 2.65 7.03 14.22
N THR A 23 2.06 7.47 15.33
CA THR A 23 2.56 8.61 16.12
C THR A 23 3.63 8.22 17.13
N ASP A 24 3.56 7.02 17.69
CA ASP A 24 4.40 6.62 18.83
C ASP A 24 5.17 5.32 18.57
N LEU A 25 4.49 4.17 18.53
CA LEU A 25 5.16 2.86 18.58
C LEU A 25 6.07 2.59 17.37
N LEU A 26 5.64 2.99 16.18
CA LEU A 26 6.32 2.79 14.90
C LEU A 26 6.50 4.13 14.16
N ALA A 27 6.72 5.21 14.91
CA ALA A 27 6.89 6.56 14.38
C ALA A 27 7.97 6.59 13.28
N GLY A 28 7.64 7.21 12.15
CA GLY A 28 8.52 7.30 10.97
C GLY A 28 8.68 6.01 10.16
N THR A 29 8.15 4.87 10.61
CA THR A 29 8.21 3.59 9.88
C THR A 29 6.84 3.17 9.34
N TYR A 30 5.79 3.32 10.15
CA TYR A 30 4.42 3.05 9.74
C TYR A 30 3.72 4.36 9.36
N ILE A 31 3.03 4.37 8.22
CA ILE A 31 2.29 5.52 7.69
C ILE A 31 0.80 5.19 7.67
N VAL A 32 0.07 5.78 8.60
CA VAL A 32 -1.33 5.41 8.89
C VAL A 32 -2.25 5.47 7.67
N TRP A 33 -2.10 6.49 6.82
CA TRP A 33 -2.98 6.64 5.66
C TRP A 33 -2.71 5.58 4.58
N ILE A 34 -1.46 5.14 4.41
CA ILE A 34 -1.12 4.01 3.54
C ILE A 34 -1.72 2.72 4.13
N GLY A 35 -1.63 2.57 5.44
CA GLY A 35 -2.29 1.48 6.17
C GLY A 35 -3.79 1.45 5.93
N PHE A 36 -4.48 2.59 5.96
CA PHE A 36 -5.91 2.67 5.67
C PHE A 36 -6.26 2.34 4.21
N VAL A 37 -5.41 2.70 3.25
CA VAL A 37 -5.60 2.28 1.84
C VAL A 37 -5.52 0.76 1.73
N ALA A 38 -4.51 0.13 2.34
CA ALA A 38 -4.37 -1.33 2.35
C ALA A 38 -5.52 -2.03 3.11
N TRP A 39 -5.97 -1.45 4.22
CA TRP A 39 -7.14 -1.92 4.97
C TRP A 39 -8.41 -1.89 4.09
N GLY A 40 -8.67 -0.78 3.40
CA GLY A 40 -9.77 -0.66 2.46
C GLY A 40 -9.68 -1.68 1.33
N ALA A 41 -8.47 -1.86 0.77
CA ALA A 41 -8.21 -2.86 -0.27
C ALA A 41 -8.51 -4.28 0.19
N TYR A 42 -8.13 -4.65 1.43
CA TYR A 42 -8.47 -5.96 2.01
C TYR A 42 -9.98 -6.22 2.02
N PHE A 43 -10.78 -5.24 2.43
CA PHE A 43 -12.24 -5.38 2.43
C PHE A 43 -12.81 -5.41 1.00
N ALA A 44 -12.31 -4.57 0.10
CA ALA A 44 -12.71 -4.57 -1.31
C ALA A 44 -12.38 -5.91 -2.00
N ASN A 45 -11.32 -6.58 -1.56
CA ASN A 45 -10.89 -7.88 -2.05
C ASN A 45 -11.70 -9.06 -1.48
N GLY A 46 -12.72 -8.81 -0.65
CA GLY A 46 -13.62 -9.83 -0.12
C GLY A 46 -13.35 -10.26 1.33
N ALA A 47 -12.47 -9.55 2.04
CA ALA A 47 -12.29 -9.65 3.50
C ALA A 47 -12.05 -11.08 4.06
N ASN A 48 -11.24 -11.88 3.37
CA ASN A 48 -10.90 -13.25 3.76
C ASN A 48 -9.38 -13.50 3.68
N GLU A 49 -8.93 -14.71 4.02
CA GLU A 49 -7.49 -15.04 4.04
C GLU A 49 -6.81 -14.86 2.68
N LYS A 50 -7.51 -15.17 1.58
CA LYS A 50 -7.01 -14.91 0.22
C LYS A 50 -6.88 -13.40 -0.01
N SER A 51 -7.88 -12.61 0.41
CA SER A 51 -7.84 -11.14 0.32
C SER A 51 -6.63 -10.55 1.05
N LEU A 52 -6.25 -11.09 2.22
CA LEU A 52 -5.06 -10.65 2.95
C LEU A 52 -3.78 -10.89 2.13
N LYS A 53 -3.62 -12.10 1.59
CA LYS A 53 -2.46 -12.46 0.75
C LYS A 53 -2.41 -11.59 -0.52
N ASP A 54 -3.54 -11.46 -1.22
CA ASP A 54 -3.63 -10.66 -2.44
C ASP A 54 -3.31 -9.19 -2.16
N THR A 55 -3.81 -8.64 -1.05
CA THR A 55 -3.61 -7.23 -0.68
C THR A 55 -2.13 -6.93 -0.44
N VAL A 56 -1.46 -7.80 0.33
CA VAL A 56 -0.04 -7.65 0.62
C VAL A 56 0.79 -7.87 -0.64
N VAL A 57 0.60 -8.98 -1.34
CA VAL A 57 1.45 -9.36 -2.48
C VAL A 57 1.28 -8.38 -3.64
N SER A 58 0.04 -8.14 -4.09
CA SER A 58 -0.20 -7.23 -5.20
C SER A 58 0.08 -5.77 -4.81
N GLY A 59 -0.26 -5.36 -3.59
CA GLY A 59 0.03 -4.01 -3.10
C GLY A 59 1.53 -3.70 -3.02
N VAL A 60 2.32 -4.58 -2.41
CA VAL A 60 3.79 -4.40 -2.34
C VAL A 60 4.41 -4.47 -3.73
N PHE A 61 3.94 -5.38 -4.60
CA PHE A 61 4.39 -5.42 -5.99
C PHE A 61 4.13 -4.09 -6.72
N GLY A 62 2.92 -3.53 -6.59
CA GLY A 62 2.58 -2.23 -7.14
C GLY A 62 3.52 -1.11 -6.67
N ALA A 63 3.85 -1.11 -5.37
CA ALA A 63 4.82 -0.18 -4.80
C ALA A 63 6.23 -0.36 -5.39
N ILE A 64 6.68 -1.60 -5.59
CA ILE A 64 7.97 -1.88 -6.25
C ILE A 64 7.97 -1.34 -7.69
N VAL A 65 6.89 -1.53 -8.44
CA VAL A 65 6.80 -1.02 -9.82
C VAL A 65 6.83 0.51 -9.85
N ALA A 66 6.17 1.18 -8.90
CA ALA A 66 6.27 2.63 -8.75
C ALA A 66 7.68 3.09 -8.39
N LEU A 67 8.39 2.37 -7.52
CA LEU A 67 9.79 2.66 -7.21
C LEU A 67 10.64 2.62 -8.48
N VAL A 68 10.46 1.58 -9.32
CA VAL A 68 11.16 1.45 -10.60
C VAL A 68 10.82 2.61 -11.53
N ALA A 69 9.54 3.02 -11.61
CA ALA A 69 9.14 4.17 -12.41
C ALA A 69 9.84 5.46 -11.97
N LEU A 70 9.90 5.72 -10.66
CA LEU A 70 10.59 6.88 -10.10
C LEU A 70 12.10 6.84 -10.35
N LEU A 71 12.73 5.67 -10.19
CA LEU A 71 14.16 5.49 -10.49
C LEU A 71 14.47 5.72 -11.97
N LEU A 72 13.64 5.20 -12.88
CA LEU A 72 13.82 5.40 -14.32
C LEU A 72 13.61 6.87 -14.71
N ALA A 73 12.60 7.53 -14.15
CA ALA A 73 12.36 8.96 -14.40
C ALA A 73 13.52 9.84 -13.91
N ASN A 74 14.19 9.49 -12.82
CA ASN A 74 15.34 10.25 -12.30
C ASN A 74 16.65 9.95 -13.05
N ASN A 75 16.90 8.70 -13.40
CA ASN A 75 18.21 8.27 -13.94
C ASN A 75 18.27 8.20 -15.47
N MET A 76 17.11 8.11 -16.13
CA MET A 76 17.03 7.97 -17.58
C MET A 76 15.98 8.93 -18.17
N PRO A 77 16.25 10.25 -18.16
CA PRO A 77 15.31 11.24 -18.65
C PRO A 77 15.08 11.09 -20.16
N ILE A 78 13.82 10.98 -20.56
CA ILE A 78 13.38 10.83 -21.95
C ILE A 78 12.23 11.78 -22.27
N GLY A 79 12.09 12.21 -23.51
CA GLY A 79 10.91 12.97 -23.95
C GLY A 79 10.71 14.35 -23.29
N GLY A 80 11.75 14.93 -22.67
CA GLY A 80 11.69 16.27 -22.06
C GLY A 80 10.63 16.38 -20.97
N ASP A 81 9.69 17.31 -21.13
CA ASP A 81 8.58 17.55 -20.18
C ASP A 81 7.67 16.32 -20.00
N TYR A 82 7.70 15.38 -20.95
CA TYR A 82 6.92 14.14 -20.90
C TYR A 82 7.65 12.97 -20.22
N ASN A 83 8.82 13.19 -19.62
CA ASN A 83 9.62 12.15 -18.99
C ASN A 83 8.83 11.30 -17.98
N VAL A 84 8.16 11.95 -17.03
CA VAL A 84 7.36 11.27 -16.01
C VAL A 84 6.18 10.50 -16.61
N PRO A 85 5.28 11.10 -17.43
CA PRO A 85 4.14 10.36 -17.97
C PRO A 85 4.56 9.20 -18.88
N ILE A 86 5.67 9.29 -19.61
CA ILE A 86 6.18 8.18 -20.42
C ILE A 86 6.58 6.99 -19.52
N TRP A 87 7.40 7.23 -18.48
CA TRP A 87 7.81 6.16 -17.58
C TRP A 87 6.66 5.54 -16.79
N VAL A 88 5.69 6.35 -16.36
CA VAL A 88 4.47 5.85 -15.73
C VAL A 88 3.68 4.98 -16.71
N GLY A 89 3.52 5.40 -17.96
CA GLY A 89 2.82 4.61 -18.99
C GLY A 89 3.46 3.23 -19.22
N ILE A 90 4.79 3.19 -19.35
CA ILE A 90 5.54 1.93 -19.54
C ILE A 90 5.40 1.02 -18.31
N THR A 91 5.60 1.56 -17.11
CA THR A 91 5.60 0.75 -15.89
C THR A 91 4.21 0.29 -15.48
N VAL A 92 3.16 1.09 -15.71
CA VAL A 92 1.77 0.66 -15.50
C VAL A 92 1.37 -0.43 -16.50
N PHE A 93 1.86 -0.39 -17.75
CA PHE A 93 1.69 -1.50 -18.68
C PHE A 93 2.29 -2.80 -18.11
N VAL A 94 3.53 -2.73 -17.61
CA VAL A 94 4.20 -3.88 -16.96
C VAL A 94 3.43 -4.36 -15.73
N LEU A 95 2.93 -3.43 -14.90
CA LEU A 95 2.12 -3.74 -13.72
C LEU A 95 0.88 -4.55 -14.12
N VAL A 96 0.13 -4.10 -15.12
CA VAL A 96 -1.09 -4.80 -15.57
C VAL A 96 -0.74 -6.12 -16.25
N TYR A 97 0.29 -6.16 -17.10
CA TYR A 97 0.70 -7.39 -17.78
C TYR A 97 1.18 -8.48 -16.79
N SER A 98 1.77 -8.08 -15.66
CA SER A 98 2.20 -9.02 -14.62
C SER A 98 1.04 -9.81 -13.98
N SER A 99 -0.21 -9.36 -14.14
CA SER A 99 -1.41 -10.04 -13.63
C SER A 99 -1.64 -11.44 -14.20
N GLN A 100 -0.91 -11.82 -15.26
CA GLN A 100 -0.84 -13.18 -15.77
C GLN A 100 -0.24 -14.16 -14.74
N VAL A 101 0.58 -13.66 -13.82
CA VAL A 101 1.03 -14.42 -12.65
C VAL A 101 -0.09 -14.42 -11.61
N ALA A 102 -0.58 -15.61 -11.24
CA ALA A 102 -1.74 -15.75 -10.35
C ALA A 102 -1.60 -15.00 -9.00
N ALA A 103 -0.38 -14.85 -8.48
CA ALA A 103 -0.10 -14.11 -7.25
C ALA A 103 -0.24 -12.58 -7.40
N LEU A 104 -0.20 -12.06 -8.62
CA LEU A 104 -0.26 -10.64 -8.98
C LEU A 104 -1.57 -10.28 -9.71
N SER A 105 -2.55 -11.18 -9.71
CA SER A 105 -3.77 -11.01 -10.51
C SER A 105 -4.69 -9.90 -10.02
N ASN A 106 -4.46 -9.37 -8.81
CA ASN A 106 -5.27 -8.29 -8.24
C ASN A 106 -4.76 -6.92 -8.69
N ILE A 107 -5.08 -6.59 -9.95
CA ILE A 107 -4.67 -5.34 -10.60
C ILE A 107 -5.08 -4.10 -9.78
N PRO A 108 -6.33 -3.96 -9.28
CA PRO A 108 -6.70 -2.77 -8.50
C PRO A 108 -5.82 -2.55 -7.26
N THR A 109 -5.50 -3.63 -6.54
CA THR A 109 -4.62 -3.55 -5.36
C THR A 109 -3.19 -3.15 -5.75
N ALA A 110 -2.67 -3.70 -6.86
CA ALA A 110 -1.37 -3.27 -7.38
C ALA A 110 -1.37 -1.78 -7.77
N VAL A 111 -2.44 -1.27 -8.38
CA VAL A 111 -2.58 0.16 -8.66
C VAL A 111 -2.61 0.99 -7.38
N TYR A 112 -3.30 0.55 -6.32
CA TYR A 112 -3.25 1.23 -5.02
C TYR A 112 -1.84 1.27 -4.45
N GLY A 113 -1.11 0.15 -4.49
CA GLY A 113 0.30 0.06 -4.10
C GLY A 113 1.20 1.03 -4.86
N TYR A 114 1.02 1.10 -6.18
CA TYR A 114 1.73 2.04 -7.03
C TYR A 114 1.44 3.50 -6.61
N ALA A 115 0.17 3.83 -6.42
CA ALA A 115 -0.26 5.18 -6.08
C ALA A 115 0.27 5.64 -4.72
N VAL A 116 0.20 4.78 -3.69
CA VAL A 116 0.70 5.15 -2.35
C VAL A 116 2.21 5.30 -2.32
N MET A 117 2.96 4.49 -3.09
CA MET A 117 4.42 4.63 -3.20
C MET A 117 4.81 5.94 -3.88
N ALA A 118 4.19 6.24 -5.03
CA ALA A 118 4.44 7.49 -5.75
C ALA A 118 4.05 8.70 -4.89
N GLY A 119 2.86 8.69 -4.31
CA GLY A 119 2.36 9.76 -3.45
C GLY A 119 3.24 10.00 -2.23
N TYR A 120 3.66 8.94 -1.53
CA TYR A 120 4.52 9.09 -0.35
C TYR A 120 5.91 9.60 -0.70
N SER A 121 6.52 9.09 -1.77
CA SER A 121 7.86 9.53 -2.22
C SER A 121 7.87 11.00 -2.63
N LEU A 122 6.82 11.46 -3.30
CA LEU A 122 6.67 12.87 -3.68
C LEU A 122 6.40 13.76 -2.46
N LEU A 123 5.58 13.28 -1.52
CA LEU A 123 5.27 14.00 -0.29
C LEU A 123 6.51 14.24 0.58
N THR A 124 7.38 13.24 0.70
CA THR A 124 8.62 13.34 1.49
C THR A 124 9.78 13.99 0.74
N GLY A 125 9.61 14.26 -0.56
CA GLY A 125 10.67 14.81 -1.40
C GLY A 125 11.86 13.86 -1.58
N ALA A 126 11.60 12.54 -1.65
CA ALA A 126 12.64 11.53 -1.76
C ALA A 126 13.56 11.79 -2.96
N SER A 127 14.86 11.88 -2.71
CA SER A 127 15.87 12.08 -3.75
C SER A 127 16.12 10.80 -4.54
N ALA A 128 16.80 10.92 -5.69
CA ALA A 128 17.24 9.75 -6.46
C ALA A 128 18.12 8.79 -5.63
N ALA A 129 18.92 9.34 -4.70
CA ALA A 129 19.74 8.54 -3.79
C ALA A 129 18.89 7.79 -2.75
N ASP A 130 17.83 8.42 -2.23
CA ASP A 130 16.91 7.77 -1.30
C ASP A 130 16.17 6.60 -1.97
N LEU A 131 15.68 6.82 -3.19
CA LEU A 131 15.01 5.79 -4.00
C LEU A 131 15.93 4.60 -4.32
N ALA A 132 17.22 4.84 -4.51
CA ALA A 132 18.22 3.80 -4.77
C ALA A 132 18.79 3.16 -3.50
N SER A 133 18.46 3.70 -2.32
CA SER A 133 19.02 3.23 -1.05
C SER A 133 18.52 1.82 -0.70
N ALA A 134 19.40 1.02 -0.11
CA ALA A 134 19.06 -0.26 0.51
C ALA A 134 18.64 -0.10 1.99
N THR A 135 18.77 1.10 2.57
CA THR A 135 18.42 1.39 3.97
C THR A 135 17.00 1.93 4.10
N THR A 136 16.58 2.23 5.32
CA THR A 136 15.27 2.84 5.63
C THR A 136 15.06 4.24 5.04
N ALA A 137 16.08 4.84 4.43
CA ALA A 137 15.92 6.04 3.61
C ALA A 137 15.02 5.79 2.39
N ASN A 138 14.97 4.55 1.89
CA ASN A 138 14.11 4.20 0.77
C ASN A 138 12.63 4.20 1.20
N PRO A 139 11.76 5.03 0.59
CA PRO A 139 10.35 5.12 0.96
C PRO A 139 9.59 3.79 0.79
N LEU A 140 10.11 2.86 -0.02
CA LEU A 140 9.53 1.53 -0.18
C LEU A 140 9.42 0.78 1.16
N TRP A 141 10.36 0.97 2.09
CA TRP A 141 10.29 0.32 3.40
C TRP A 141 9.05 0.75 4.18
N ALA A 142 8.85 2.06 4.33
CA ALA A 142 7.69 2.59 5.04
C ALA A 142 6.39 2.20 4.34
N VAL A 143 6.36 2.24 3.01
CA VAL A 143 5.18 1.86 2.21
C VAL A 143 4.85 0.38 2.38
N ALA A 144 5.82 -0.51 2.21
CA ALA A 144 5.61 -1.96 2.31
C ALA A 144 5.19 -2.38 3.72
N VAL A 145 5.86 -1.86 4.75
CA VAL A 145 5.47 -2.09 6.15
C VAL A 145 4.04 -1.61 6.40
N SER A 146 3.67 -0.43 5.87
CA SER A 146 2.33 0.11 6.02
C SER A 146 1.26 -0.70 5.31
N ILE A 147 1.55 -1.23 4.12
CA ILE A 147 0.65 -2.13 3.40
C ILE A 147 0.42 -3.41 4.22
N VAL A 148 1.49 -4.01 4.76
CA VAL A 148 1.40 -5.23 5.58
C VAL A 148 0.58 -4.98 6.84
N ILE A 149 0.96 -3.97 7.63
CA ILE A 149 0.29 -3.63 8.89
C ILE A 149 -1.17 -3.25 8.64
N GLY A 150 -1.44 -2.42 7.63
CA GLY A 150 -2.81 -2.03 7.25
C GLY A 150 -3.68 -3.22 6.86
N SER A 151 -3.13 -4.17 6.10
CA SER A 151 -3.84 -5.40 5.73
C SER A 151 -4.15 -6.27 6.94
N ILE A 152 -3.22 -6.35 7.91
CA ILE A 152 -3.42 -7.06 9.19
C ILE A 152 -4.53 -6.39 10.01
N PHE A 153 -4.53 -5.06 10.12
CA PHE A 153 -5.64 -4.33 10.76
C PHE A 153 -6.97 -4.59 10.06
N GLY A 154 -6.97 -4.68 8.72
CA GLY A 154 -8.10 -5.19 7.93
C GLY A 154 -8.65 -6.50 8.44
N ALA A 155 -7.80 -7.53 8.47
CA ALA A 155 -8.19 -8.86 8.93
C ALA A 155 -8.65 -8.87 10.40
N LEU A 156 -7.93 -8.17 11.29
CA LEU A 156 -8.27 -8.08 12.71
C LEU A 156 -9.63 -7.39 12.91
N SER A 157 -9.94 -6.36 12.14
CA SER A 157 -11.21 -5.65 12.25
C SER A 157 -12.41 -6.48 11.79
N GLY A 158 -12.25 -7.26 10.72
CA GLY A 158 -13.28 -8.21 10.30
C GLY A 158 -13.54 -9.28 11.37
N ARG A 159 -12.47 -9.79 12.00
CA ARG A 159 -12.57 -10.81 13.07
C ARG A 159 -13.20 -10.25 14.34
N LEU A 160 -12.82 -9.05 14.76
CA LEU A 160 -13.38 -8.39 15.94
C LEU A 160 -14.85 -8.01 15.71
N SER A 161 -15.22 -7.49 14.54
CA SER A 161 -16.64 -7.29 14.17
C SER A 161 -17.44 -8.57 14.31
N GLY A 162 -16.96 -9.67 13.71
CA GLY A 162 -17.64 -10.97 13.80
C GLY A 162 -17.74 -11.54 15.21
N ALA A 163 -16.85 -11.14 16.12
CA ALA A 163 -16.94 -11.49 17.55
C ALA A 163 -17.97 -10.64 18.29
N LEU A 164 -18.09 -9.34 17.97
CA LEU A 164 -19.07 -8.41 18.55
C LEU A 164 -20.50 -8.64 18.03
N GLU A 165 -20.64 -9.23 16.85
CA GLU A 165 -21.93 -9.59 16.26
C GLU A 165 -22.63 -10.72 17.02
N LYS A 166 -21.85 -11.65 17.60
CA LYS A 166 -22.33 -12.75 18.46
C LYS A 166 -22.94 -12.21 19.76
#